data_AF-A0A175WE82-F1
#
_entry.id   AF-A0A175WE82-F1
#
_cell.length_a   1.000
_cell.length_b   1.000
_cell.length_c   1.000
_cell.angle_alpha   90.00
_cell.angle_beta   90.00
_cell.angle_gamma   90.00
#
_symmetry.space_group_name_H-M   'P 1'
#
loop_
_entity.id
_entity.type
_entity.pdbx_description
1 polymer ?
#
loop_
_entity_poly.entity_id
_entity_poly.type
_entity_poly.pdbx_seq_one_letter_code
_entity_poly.pdbx_strand_id
1 'polypeptide(L)'
;MHPREAWETLKLLDYITKDSWWHRGWTFQENYKGGKKMKLMIHHAAHLEKDKRGSRNVNRHGSRLFGTVPGELCILSVDFAKETTALCQAYAKYLRHARFVRPGPRRARYRTREALSRILGTASRYSLVLNPSDTMTPRVITEVEKRETTNSWDRLDIIGNCCRYTSRLNARQLQQDRASLSLATIAQCLINGEVLYNGIPRTQNSSSPNHSSKLNAAGYLRKALFRGFTSPAKSPSLSFNKSCRFHSVRLTTSGIQTKGHLWRVNKIIDTSQWPLNGTGTRRLPGRGL
;
A
#
# COMPACT_ATOMS: atom_id res chain seq x y z
N MET A 1 26.41 0.18 -7.65
CA MET A 1 26.02 1.40 -8.38
C MET A 1 26.77 2.58 -7.79
N HIS A 2 27.51 3.32 -8.62
CA HIS A 2 28.25 4.51 -8.19
C HIS A 2 27.27 5.66 -7.87
N PRO A 3 27.56 6.58 -6.92
CA PRO A 3 26.62 7.67 -6.57
C PRO A 3 26.17 8.53 -7.75
N ARG A 4 27.06 8.75 -8.73
CA ARG A 4 26.75 9.48 -9.97
C ARG A 4 25.71 8.73 -10.81
N GLU A 5 25.92 7.43 -11.01
CA GLU A 5 25.00 6.57 -11.75
C GLU A 5 23.62 6.53 -11.07
N ALA A 6 23.59 6.38 -9.75
CA ALA A 6 22.35 6.41 -8.98
C ALA A 6 21.60 7.75 -9.13
N TRP A 7 22.32 8.87 -9.19
CA TRP A 7 21.71 10.17 -9.45
C TRP A 7 21.12 10.29 -10.85
N GLU A 8 21.84 9.84 -11.89
CA GLU A 8 21.33 9.79 -13.25
C GLU A 8 20.08 8.90 -13.36
N THR A 9 20.10 7.73 -12.72
CA THR A 9 18.92 6.86 -12.64
C THR A 9 17.75 7.54 -11.92
N LEU A 10 17.99 8.29 -10.83
CA LEU A 10 16.93 9.03 -10.15
C LEU A 10 16.32 10.13 -11.01
N LYS A 11 17.11 10.82 -11.84
CA LYS A 11 16.58 11.80 -12.81
C LYS A 11 15.68 11.12 -13.85
N LEU A 12 16.09 9.94 -14.35
CA LEU A 12 15.27 9.17 -15.28
C LEU A 12 13.96 8.69 -14.61
N LEU A 13 14.04 8.17 -13.39
CA LEU A 13 12.85 7.77 -12.63
C LEU A 13 11.94 8.95 -12.31
N ASP A 14 12.51 10.11 -12.00
CA ASP A 14 11.77 11.36 -11.82
C ASP A 14 10.97 11.70 -13.08
N TYR A 15 11.63 11.69 -14.24
CA TYR A 15 11.00 11.91 -15.53
C TYR A 15 9.87 10.93 -15.82
N ILE A 16 10.12 9.61 -15.69
CA ILE A 16 9.10 8.57 -15.91
C ILE A 16 7.89 8.77 -15.00
N THR A 17 8.11 9.13 -13.73
CA THR A 17 7.04 9.28 -12.73
C THR A 17 6.30 10.62 -12.79
N LYS A 18 6.63 11.49 -13.75
CA LYS A 18 5.87 12.70 -14.11
C LYS A 18 4.94 12.47 -15.30
N ASP A 19 5.01 11.31 -15.94
CA ASP A 19 4.11 10.98 -17.05
C ASP A 19 2.65 10.98 -16.58
N SER A 20 1.75 11.48 -17.44
CA SER A 20 0.30 11.54 -17.21
C SER A 20 -0.32 10.21 -16.77
N TRP A 21 0.26 9.08 -17.20
CA TRP A 21 -0.14 7.74 -16.80
C TRP A 21 -0.14 7.57 -15.27
N TRP A 22 0.80 8.20 -14.57
CA TRP A 22 0.90 8.19 -13.11
C TRP A 22 -0.04 9.17 -12.41
N HIS A 23 -0.71 10.04 -13.14
CA HIS A 23 -1.64 11.00 -12.57
C HIS A 23 -3.10 10.57 -12.74
N ARG A 24 -3.40 9.63 -13.65
CA ARG A 24 -4.77 9.14 -13.90
C ARG A 24 -5.27 8.20 -12.79
N GLY A 25 -6.54 8.36 -12.40
CA GLY A 25 -7.19 7.52 -11.38
C GLY A 25 -7.39 6.06 -11.80
N TRP A 26 -7.93 5.83 -12.99
CA TRP A 26 -8.25 4.48 -13.48
C TRP A 26 -7.02 3.62 -13.75
N THR A 27 -5.93 4.21 -14.25
CA THR A 27 -4.66 3.49 -14.47
C THR A 27 -4.05 3.01 -13.15
N PHE A 28 -4.22 3.76 -12.05
CA PHE A 28 -3.83 3.29 -10.72
C PHE A 28 -4.59 2.01 -10.34
N GLN A 29 -5.91 1.98 -10.54
CA GLN A 29 -6.72 0.79 -10.26
C GLN A 29 -6.26 -0.42 -11.07
N GLU A 30 -6.08 -0.24 -12.37
CA GLU A 30 -5.65 -1.29 -13.30
C GLU A 30 -4.29 -1.83 -12.92
N ASN A 31 -3.32 -0.95 -12.64
CA ASN A 31 -2.00 -1.35 -12.20
C ASN A 31 -2.03 -2.10 -10.86
N TYR A 32 -2.78 -1.56 -9.89
CA TYR A 32 -2.92 -2.14 -8.56
C TYR A 32 -3.56 -3.53 -8.61
N LYS A 33 -4.59 -3.74 -9.44
CA LYS A 33 -5.28 -5.03 -9.60
C LYS A 33 -4.55 -6.01 -10.52
N GLY A 34 -3.90 -5.51 -11.58
CA GLY A 34 -3.20 -6.31 -12.58
C GLY A 34 -1.95 -6.99 -12.03
N GLY A 35 -1.28 -6.37 -11.03
CA GLY A 35 -0.15 -6.96 -10.33
C GLY A 35 0.94 -7.42 -11.30
N LYS A 36 1.29 -8.72 -11.27
CA LYS A 36 2.34 -9.30 -12.12
C LYS A 36 2.00 -9.32 -13.62
N LYS A 37 0.74 -9.10 -13.99
CA LYS A 37 0.31 -9.06 -15.40
C LYS A 37 0.48 -7.67 -16.01
N MET A 38 0.62 -6.63 -15.19
CA MET A 38 0.72 -5.26 -15.68
C MET A 38 2.14 -4.94 -16.17
N LYS A 39 2.22 -4.39 -17.38
CA LYS A 39 3.45 -3.87 -17.98
C LYS A 39 3.32 -2.36 -18.16
N LEU A 40 4.39 -1.64 -17.84
CA LEU A 40 4.59 -0.26 -18.24
C LEU A 40 5.15 -0.29 -19.66
N MET A 41 4.58 0.52 -20.53
CA MET A 41 5.10 0.80 -21.87
C MET A 41 5.68 2.20 -21.81
N ILE A 42 7.01 2.29 -21.97
CA ILE A 42 7.73 3.56 -21.92
C ILE A 42 8.31 3.80 -23.30
N HIS A 43 7.80 4.84 -23.95
CA HIS A 43 8.27 5.25 -25.27
C HIS A 43 9.76 5.57 -25.23
N HIS A 44 10.49 5.17 -26.27
CA HIS A 44 11.90 5.53 -26.44
C HIS A 44 12.20 5.93 -27.88
N ALA A 45 13.25 6.73 -28.05
CA ALA A 45 13.70 7.16 -29.38
C ALA A 45 14.11 5.96 -30.26
N ALA A 46 13.85 6.07 -31.57
CA ALA A 46 14.07 5.00 -32.54
C ALA A 46 15.51 4.47 -32.58
N HIS A 47 16.51 5.33 -32.35
CA HIS A 47 17.92 4.92 -32.35
C HIS A 47 18.27 3.94 -31.20
N LEU A 48 17.51 3.94 -30.10
CA LEU A 48 17.71 3.03 -28.96
C LEU A 48 17.11 1.63 -29.19
N GLU A 49 16.36 1.42 -30.27
CA GLU A 49 15.71 0.13 -30.57
C GLU A 49 16.75 -0.98 -30.79
N LYS A 50 17.91 -0.66 -31.40
CA LYS A 50 19.01 -1.61 -31.58
C LYS A 50 19.59 -2.06 -30.23
N ASP A 51 19.85 -1.12 -29.33
CA ASP A 51 20.41 -1.41 -28.00
C ASP A 51 19.46 -2.26 -27.16
N LYS A 52 18.17 -1.91 -27.21
CA LYS A 52 17.10 -2.69 -26.57
C LYS A 52 17.05 -4.13 -27.11
N ARG A 53 17.12 -4.32 -28.43
CA ARG A 53 17.10 -5.67 -29.05
C ARG A 53 18.35 -6.47 -28.77
N GLY A 54 19.50 -5.81 -28.69
CA GLY A 54 20.79 -6.41 -28.33
C GLY A 54 20.92 -6.75 -26.85
N SER A 55 20.11 -6.14 -25.98
CA SER A 55 20.12 -6.39 -24.54
C SER A 55 19.76 -7.84 -24.22
N ARG A 56 20.72 -8.56 -23.61
CA ARG A 56 20.54 -9.93 -23.10
C ARG A 56 19.93 -9.95 -21.70
N ASN A 57 19.56 -8.80 -21.14
CA ASN A 57 19.01 -8.72 -19.80
C ASN A 57 17.64 -9.39 -19.73
N VAL A 58 17.49 -10.31 -18.79
CA VAL A 58 16.24 -10.96 -18.44
C VAL A 58 15.73 -10.46 -17.10
N ASN A 59 14.42 -10.41 -16.94
CA ASN A 59 13.82 -10.16 -15.64
C ASN A 59 13.85 -11.43 -14.77
N ARG A 60 13.33 -11.32 -13.54
CA ARG A 60 13.27 -12.42 -12.57
C ARG A 60 12.48 -13.65 -13.04
N HIS A 61 11.72 -13.51 -14.11
CA HIS A 61 10.91 -14.57 -14.70
C HIS A 61 11.58 -15.19 -15.94
N GLY A 62 12.85 -14.87 -16.22
CA GLY A 62 13.60 -15.40 -17.37
C GLY A 62 13.17 -14.80 -18.72
N SER A 63 12.26 -13.83 -18.73
CA SER A 63 11.81 -13.17 -19.95
C SER A 63 12.60 -11.88 -20.22
N ARG A 64 12.71 -11.47 -21.49
CA ARG A 64 13.40 -10.23 -21.88
C ARG A 64 12.94 -9.03 -21.04
N LEU A 65 13.89 -8.31 -20.46
CA LEU A 65 13.63 -7.21 -19.53
C LEU A 65 12.76 -6.10 -20.15
N PHE A 66 13.01 -5.76 -21.42
CA PHE A 66 12.35 -4.66 -22.13
C PHE A 66 11.28 -5.09 -23.13
N GLY A 67 10.96 -6.39 -23.20
CA GLY A 67 10.02 -6.94 -24.17
C GLY A 67 10.48 -6.80 -25.63
N THR A 68 9.53 -6.86 -26.56
CA THR A 68 9.79 -6.95 -28.02
C THR A 68 8.99 -5.94 -28.85
N VAL A 69 8.12 -5.13 -28.23
CA VAL A 69 7.27 -4.15 -28.93
C VAL A 69 8.14 -3.01 -29.44
N PRO A 70 8.22 -2.73 -30.76
CA PRO A 70 9.06 -1.65 -31.29
C PRO A 70 8.72 -0.28 -30.70
N GLY A 71 9.72 0.55 -30.39
CA GLY A 71 9.53 1.90 -29.86
C GLY A 71 9.15 1.98 -28.37
N GLU A 72 8.90 0.85 -27.72
CA GLU A 72 8.41 0.79 -26.33
C GLU A 72 9.28 -0.12 -25.45
N LEU A 73 9.71 0.37 -24.28
CA LEU A 73 10.24 -0.48 -23.23
C LEU A 73 9.08 -1.09 -22.46
N CYS A 74 8.89 -2.40 -22.58
CA CYS A 74 7.85 -3.13 -21.85
C CYS A 74 8.40 -3.73 -20.55
N ILE A 75 8.19 -3.05 -19.43
CA ILE A 75 8.73 -3.44 -18.12
C ILE A 75 7.59 -3.90 -17.21
N LEU A 76 7.76 -5.00 -16.47
CA LEU A 76 6.78 -5.40 -15.45
C LEU A 76 6.65 -4.33 -14.37
N SER A 77 5.44 -3.79 -14.18
CA SER A 77 5.19 -2.68 -13.25
C SER A 77 5.58 -3.02 -11.81
N VAL A 78 5.36 -4.28 -11.40
CA VAL A 78 5.75 -4.76 -10.06
C VAL A 78 7.26 -4.79 -9.85
N ASP A 79 8.04 -5.15 -10.87
CA ASP A 79 9.49 -5.14 -10.80
C ASP A 79 10.01 -3.70 -10.83
N PHE A 80 9.46 -2.86 -11.72
CA PHE A 80 9.76 -1.43 -11.76
C PHE A 80 9.55 -0.78 -10.38
N ALA A 81 8.39 -1.00 -9.76
CA ALA A 81 8.08 -0.46 -8.44
C ALA A 81 9.04 -0.98 -7.36
N LYS A 82 9.41 -2.26 -7.42
CA LYS A 82 10.34 -2.87 -6.46
C LYS A 82 11.74 -2.27 -6.58
N GLU A 83 12.32 -2.25 -7.77
CA GLU A 83 13.67 -1.72 -8.00
C GLU A 83 13.74 -0.22 -7.75
N THR A 84 12.71 0.53 -8.18
CA THR A 84 12.58 1.97 -7.90
C THR A 84 12.57 2.24 -6.39
N THR A 85 11.79 1.46 -5.64
CA THR A 85 11.72 1.62 -4.18
C THR A 85 13.06 1.31 -3.51
N ALA A 86 13.69 0.20 -3.90
CA ALA A 86 14.98 -0.22 -3.34
C ALA A 86 16.07 0.83 -3.61
N LEU A 87 16.17 1.32 -4.85
CA LEU A 87 17.11 2.39 -5.22
C LEU A 87 16.84 3.66 -4.42
N CYS A 88 15.59 4.12 -4.35
CA CYS A 88 15.25 5.34 -3.62
C CYS A 88 15.56 5.23 -2.12
N GLN A 89 15.29 4.08 -1.49
CA GLN A 89 15.62 3.83 -0.09
C GLN A 89 17.13 3.79 0.15
N ALA A 90 17.88 3.10 -0.71
CA ALA A 90 19.34 3.03 -0.64
C ALA A 90 19.98 4.41 -0.82
N TYR A 91 19.50 5.19 -1.80
CA TYR A 91 20.00 6.53 -2.04
C TYR A 91 19.62 7.52 -0.93
N ALA A 92 18.41 7.41 -0.37
CA ALA A 92 18.01 8.19 0.80
C ALA A 92 18.89 7.88 2.02
N LYS A 93 19.26 6.62 2.23
CA LYS A 93 20.22 6.21 3.27
C LYS A 93 21.60 6.81 3.00
N TYR A 94 22.11 6.70 1.77
CA TYR A 94 23.37 7.33 1.37
C TYR A 94 23.39 8.83 1.66
N LEU A 95 22.34 9.58 1.28
CA LEU A 95 22.26 11.03 1.54
C LEU A 95 22.26 11.39 3.03
N ARG A 96 21.73 10.52 3.89
CA ARG A 96 21.81 10.72 5.36
C ARG A 96 23.25 10.61 5.85
N HIS A 97 24.01 9.62 5.36
CA HIS A 97 25.42 9.45 5.73
C HIS A 97 26.31 10.53 5.11
N ALA A 98 26.16 10.83 3.82
CA ALA A 98 26.94 11.85 3.12
C ALA A 98 26.77 13.26 3.71
N ARG A 99 25.63 13.55 4.37
CA ARG A 99 25.39 14.81 5.09
C ARG A 99 26.46 15.10 6.15
N PHE A 100 27.02 14.06 6.77
CA PHE A 100 28.03 14.18 7.82
C PHE A 100 29.46 14.22 7.26
N VAL A 101 29.69 13.64 6.08
CA VAL A 101 31.04 13.51 5.49
C VAL A 101 31.37 14.65 4.54
N ARG A 102 30.44 15.04 3.66
CA ARG A 102 30.66 16.11 2.66
C ARG A 102 29.34 16.82 2.31
N PRO A 103 28.96 17.88 3.04
CA PRO A 103 27.70 18.57 2.80
C PRO A 103 27.72 19.28 1.43
N GLY A 104 27.12 18.66 0.41
CA GLY A 104 26.92 19.30 -0.90
C GLY A 104 25.97 20.51 -0.85
N PRO A 105 25.80 21.25 -1.97
CA PRO A 105 24.96 22.44 -2.02
C PRO A 105 23.53 22.19 -1.50
N ARG A 106 23.01 23.08 -0.65
CA ARG A 106 21.67 22.91 -0.02
C ARG A 106 20.57 22.71 -1.06
N ARG A 107 20.58 23.49 -2.15
CA ARG A 107 19.59 23.42 -3.25
C ARG A 107 19.60 22.06 -3.95
N ALA A 108 20.77 21.50 -4.23
CA ALA A 108 20.89 20.18 -4.87
C ALA A 108 20.27 19.09 -3.97
N ARG A 109 20.60 19.09 -2.67
CA ARG A 109 20.02 18.16 -1.70
C ARG A 109 18.50 18.29 -1.57
N TYR A 110 17.98 19.51 -1.61
CA TYR A 110 16.53 19.74 -1.58
C TYR A 110 15.85 19.11 -2.79
N ARG A 111 16.30 19.42 -4.02
CA ARG A 111 15.76 18.85 -5.26
C ARG A 111 15.81 17.33 -5.28
N THR A 112 16.92 16.75 -4.82
CA THR A 112 17.05 15.30 -4.71
C THR A 112 16.03 14.70 -3.73
N ARG A 113 15.79 15.33 -2.58
CA ARG A 113 14.79 14.85 -1.61
C ARG A 113 13.37 14.97 -2.14
N GLU A 114 13.08 16.06 -2.84
CA GLU A 114 11.81 16.27 -3.52
C GLU A 114 11.57 15.19 -4.59
N ALA A 115 12.56 14.91 -5.43
CA ALA A 115 12.50 13.83 -6.41
C ALA A 115 12.27 12.46 -5.76
N LEU A 116 13.02 12.12 -4.71
CA LEU A 116 12.82 10.88 -3.94
C LEU A 116 11.40 10.78 -3.36
N SER A 117 10.91 11.87 -2.77
CA SER A 117 9.57 11.94 -2.18
C SER A 117 8.49 11.72 -3.23
N ARG A 118 8.61 12.35 -4.41
CA ARG A 118 7.67 12.20 -5.52
C ARG A 118 7.74 10.79 -6.12
N ILE A 119 8.94 10.26 -6.41
CA ILE A 119 9.11 8.89 -6.95
C ILE A 119 8.51 7.85 -5.98
N LEU A 120 8.88 7.88 -4.69
CA LEU A 120 8.30 6.98 -3.68
C LEU A 120 6.81 7.25 -3.44
N GLY A 121 6.38 8.48 -3.66
CA GLY A 121 4.99 8.91 -3.60
C GLY A 121 4.13 8.39 -4.75
N THR A 122 4.74 7.91 -5.84
CA THR A 122 4.05 7.56 -7.10
C THR A 122 4.22 6.09 -7.48
N ALA A 123 5.43 5.55 -7.37
CA ALA A 123 5.82 4.24 -7.92
C ALA A 123 6.36 3.28 -6.84
N SER A 124 6.12 3.54 -5.56
CA SER A 124 6.64 2.66 -4.51
C SER A 124 5.91 1.33 -4.40
N ARG A 125 6.65 0.29 -4.01
CA ARG A 125 6.11 -1.02 -3.68
C ARG A 125 5.71 -1.06 -2.21
N TYR A 126 4.41 -1.22 -1.95
CA TYR A 126 3.84 -1.16 -0.58
C TYR A 126 4.52 -2.10 0.41
N SER A 127 4.85 -3.34 -0.01
CA SER A 127 5.52 -4.32 0.85
C SER A 127 6.95 -3.94 1.27
N LEU A 128 7.52 -2.89 0.67
CA LEU A 128 8.84 -2.35 1.03
C LEU A 128 8.76 -1.03 1.81
N VAL A 129 7.58 -0.38 1.85
CA VAL A 129 7.41 0.94 2.49
C VAL A 129 6.41 0.95 3.64
N LEU A 130 5.55 -0.07 3.76
CA LEU A 130 4.60 -0.23 4.86
C LEU A 130 5.10 -1.29 5.84
N ASN A 131 4.73 -1.12 7.12
CA ASN A 131 5.01 -2.14 8.12
C ASN A 131 4.16 -3.39 7.83
N PRO A 132 4.66 -4.61 8.07
CA PRO A 132 3.90 -5.83 7.87
C PRO A 132 2.57 -5.91 8.65
N SER A 133 2.44 -5.16 9.75
CA SER A 133 1.23 -5.10 10.58
C SER A 133 0.21 -4.04 10.14
N ASP A 134 0.55 -3.20 9.15
CA ASP A 134 -0.33 -2.15 8.64
C ASP A 134 -1.38 -2.73 7.67
N THR A 135 -2.52 -2.04 7.56
CA THR A 135 -3.44 -2.17 6.42
C THR A 135 -2.98 -1.28 5.26
N MET A 136 -3.25 -1.72 4.02
CA MET A 136 -2.93 -0.92 2.83
C MET A 136 -3.93 0.22 2.58
N THR A 137 -5.10 0.20 3.22
CA THR A 137 -6.24 1.09 2.92
C THR A 137 -5.85 2.58 2.94
N PRO A 138 -5.19 3.14 3.98
CA PRO A 138 -4.79 4.55 3.96
C PRO A 138 -3.85 4.90 2.81
N ARG A 139 -2.97 3.97 2.41
CA ARG A 139 -2.04 4.20 1.30
C ARG A 139 -2.78 4.21 -0.03
N VAL A 140 -3.70 3.26 -0.25
CA VAL A 140 -4.56 3.25 -1.44
C VAL A 140 -5.33 4.57 -1.56
N ILE A 141 -5.96 5.03 -0.47
CA ILE A 141 -6.73 6.28 -0.47
C ILE A 141 -5.79 7.47 -0.75
N THR A 142 -4.63 7.54 -0.09
CA THR A 142 -3.64 8.60 -0.35
C THR A 142 -3.21 8.65 -1.82
N GLU A 143 -3.00 7.49 -2.45
CA GLU A 143 -2.64 7.42 -3.87
C GLU A 143 -3.77 7.92 -4.76
N VAL A 144 -5.00 7.49 -4.51
CA VAL A 144 -6.19 7.87 -5.29
C VAL A 144 -6.51 9.35 -5.13
N GLU A 145 -6.39 9.91 -3.93
CA GLU A 145 -6.61 11.34 -3.65
C GLU A 145 -5.65 12.25 -4.43
N LYS A 146 -4.43 11.78 -4.70
CA LYS A 146 -3.43 12.50 -5.50
C LYS A 146 -3.65 12.39 -7.01
N ARG A 147 -4.51 11.47 -7.46
CA ARG A 147 -4.80 11.30 -8.88
C ARG A 147 -5.77 12.37 -9.36
N GLU A 148 -5.54 12.77 -10.59
CA GLU A 148 -6.44 13.55 -11.40
C GLU A 148 -7.57 12.64 -11.88
N THR A 149 -8.80 13.05 -11.58
CA THR A 149 -10.03 12.36 -11.96
C THR A 149 -11.00 13.44 -12.42
N THR A 150 -11.50 13.35 -13.65
CA THR A 150 -12.47 14.29 -14.21
C THR A 150 -13.69 14.44 -13.29
N ASN A 151 -14.19 13.31 -12.79
CA ASN A 151 -15.16 13.27 -11.72
C ASN A 151 -14.49 12.82 -10.41
N SER A 152 -14.43 13.69 -9.41
CA SER A 152 -13.82 13.37 -8.11
C SER A 152 -14.54 12.24 -7.37
N TRP A 153 -15.81 11.99 -7.67
CA TRP A 153 -16.59 10.92 -7.05
C TRP A 153 -16.20 9.51 -7.52
N ASP A 154 -15.56 9.37 -8.69
CA ASP A 154 -15.01 8.10 -9.18
C ASP A 154 -13.98 7.49 -8.21
N ARG A 155 -13.41 8.33 -7.32
CA ARG A 155 -12.50 7.90 -6.26
C ARG A 155 -13.13 6.86 -5.34
N LEU A 156 -14.44 6.93 -5.05
CA LEU A 156 -15.12 5.93 -4.22
C LEU A 156 -15.09 4.55 -4.89
N ASP A 157 -15.34 4.49 -6.19
CA ASP A 157 -15.32 3.24 -6.95
C ASP A 157 -13.91 2.69 -7.11
N ILE A 158 -12.93 3.56 -7.42
CA ILE A 158 -11.53 3.18 -7.52
C ILE A 158 -11.03 2.61 -6.18
N ILE A 159 -11.33 3.29 -5.06
CA ILE A 159 -10.98 2.83 -3.71
C ILE A 159 -11.68 1.50 -3.43
N GLY A 160 -12.98 1.39 -3.67
CA GLY A 160 -13.74 0.16 -3.45
C GLY A 160 -13.17 -1.03 -4.22
N ASN A 161 -12.78 -0.82 -5.48
CA ASN A 161 -12.20 -1.84 -6.34
C ASN A 161 -10.78 -2.23 -5.91
N CYS A 162 -9.94 -1.25 -5.55
CA CYS A 162 -8.61 -1.51 -5.03
C CYS A 162 -8.69 -2.24 -3.68
N CYS A 163 -9.53 -1.79 -2.76
CA CYS A 163 -9.69 -2.40 -1.44
C CYS A 163 -10.50 -3.70 -1.45
N ARG A 164 -11.15 -4.08 -2.57
CA ARG A 164 -12.08 -5.23 -2.63
C ARG A 164 -13.21 -5.07 -1.62
N TYR A 165 -13.79 -3.89 -1.56
CA TYR A 165 -15.04 -3.67 -0.84
C TYR A 165 -16.17 -4.40 -1.57
N THR A 166 -17.17 -4.85 -0.83
CA THR A 166 -18.37 -5.52 -1.36
C THR A 166 -19.56 -4.57 -1.35
N SER A 167 -19.69 -3.75 -0.30
CA SER A 167 -20.66 -2.67 -0.25
C SER A 167 -20.12 -1.44 -0.97
N ARG A 168 -20.95 -0.75 -1.76
CA ARG A 168 -20.63 0.53 -2.41
C ARG A 168 -21.63 1.59 -1.96
N LEU A 169 -21.14 2.79 -1.69
CA LEU A 169 -21.98 3.96 -1.52
C LEU A 169 -22.49 4.45 -2.89
N ASN A 170 -23.71 4.95 -2.95
CA ASN A 170 -24.25 5.55 -4.17
C ASN A 170 -23.63 6.94 -4.37
N ALA A 171 -22.57 7.01 -5.16
CA ALA A 171 -21.83 8.24 -5.41
C ALA A 171 -22.70 9.34 -6.04
N ARG A 172 -23.61 8.99 -6.95
CA ARG A 172 -24.52 9.94 -7.61
C ARG A 172 -25.49 10.58 -6.61
N GLN A 173 -26.09 9.76 -5.75
CA GLN A 173 -26.99 10.25 -4.71
C GLN A 173 -26.23 11.15 -3.71
N LEU A 174 -25.07 10.70 -3.22
CA LEU A 174 -24.25 11.50 -2.30
C LEU A 174 -23.82 12.84 -2.90
N GLN A 175 -23.54 12.89 -4.20
CA GLN A 175 -23.24 14.12 -4.90
C GLN A 175 -24.47 15.04 -4.98
N GLN A 176 -25.65 14.50 -5.28
CA GLN A 176 -26.92 15.26 -5.31
C GLN A 176 -27.26 15.83 -3.93
N ASP A 177 -27.03 15.05 -2.88
CA ASP A 177 -27.26 15.43 -1.48
C ASP A 177 -26.17 16.38 -0.94
N ARG A 178 -25.21 16.78 -1.78
CA ARG A 178 -24.06 17.64 -1.40
C ARG A 178 -23.26 17.08 -0.22
N ALA A 179 -23.18 15.76 -0.11
CA ALA A 179 -22.39 15.10 0.92
C ALA A 179 -20.88 15.35 0.72
N SER A 180 -20.12 15.25 1.81
CA SER A 180 -18.66 15.36 1.74
C SER A 180 -18.04 14.07 1.20
N LEU A 181 -17.27 14.18 0.11
CA LEU A 181 -16.52 13.04 -0.45
C LEU A 181 -15.53 12.42 0.55
N SER A 182 -14.92 13.24 1.41
CA SER A 182 -14.02 12.76 2.47
C SER A 182 -14.78 11.92 3.51
N LEU A 183 -15.97 12.37 3.93
CA LEU A 183 -16.83 11.62 4.84
C LEU A 183 -17.37 10.36 4.17
N ALA A 184 -17.76 10.42 2.90
CA ALA A 184 -18.17 9.26 2.12
C ALA A 184 -17.03 8.22 2.03
N THR A 185 -15.78 8.67 1.83
CA THR A 185 -14.61 7.77 1.81
C THR A 185 -14.41 7.06 3.15
N ILE A 186 -14.54 7.79 4.26
CA ILE A 186 -14.47 7.20 5.61
C ILE A 186 -15.62 6.23 5.82
N ALA A 187 -16.86 6.64 5.55
CA ALA A 187 -18.05 5.81 5.69
C ALA A 187 -17.94 4.52 4.87
N GLN A 188 -17.47 4.60 3.62
CA GLN A 188 -17.21 3.47 2.72
C GLN A 188 -16.24 2.45 3.33
N CYS A 189 -15.20 2.92 4.03
CA CYS A 189 -14.26 2.06 4.76
C CYS A 189 -14.95 1.37 5.94
N LEU A 190 -15.71 2.13 6.75
CA LEU A 190 -16.36 1.62 7.95
C LEU A 190 -17.45 0.60 7.63
N ILE A 191 -18.33 0.85 6.66
CA ILE A 191 -19.38 -0.11 6.27
C ILE A 191 -18.81 -1.41 5.70
N ASN A 192 -17.57 -1.38 5.18
CA ASN A 192 -16.88 -2.59 4.72
C ASN A 192 -16.06 -3.26 5.82
N GLY A 193 -16.12 -2.76 7.05
CA GLY A 193 -15.52 -3.39 8.22
C GLY A 193 -14.03 -3.15 8.40
N GLU A 194 -13.46 -2.09 7.83
CA GLU A 194 -12.13 -1.66 8.23
C GLU A 194 -12.08 -1.42 9.75
N VAL A 195 -11.08 -1.99 10.42
CA VAL A 195 -11.02 -2.04 11.88
C VAL A 195 -10.38 -0.77 12.43
N LEU A 196 -11.10 -0.04 13.28
CA LEU A 196 -10.58 1.10 14.03
C LEU A 196 -9.82 0.64 15.28
N TYR A 197 -8.84 1.42 15.69
CA TYR A 197 -8.17 1.26 16.97
C TYR A 197 -9.01 1.90 18.09
N ASN A 198 -9.59 1.07 18.96
CA ASN A 198 -10.43 1.52 20.08
C ASN A 198 -9.66 1.75 21.39
N GLY A 199 -8.33 1.65 21.38
CA GLY A 199 -7.49 1.85 22.57
C GLY A 199 -7.05 3.30 22.76
N ILE A 200 -6.40 3.58 23.89
CA ILE A 200 -5.70 4.86 24.11
C ILE A 200 -4.56 4.95 23.08
N PRO A 201 -4.48 6.00 22.24
CA PRO A 201 -3.44 6.12 21.22
C PRO A 201 -2.05 5.94 21.84
N ARG A 202 -1.25 4.98 21.33
CA ARG A 202 0.11 4.67 21.83
C ARG A 202 1.05 5.88 21.81
N THR A 203 0.71 6.93 21.06
CA THR A 203 1.47 8.17 20.94
C THR A 203 0.77 9.32 21.67
N GLN A 204 0.64 9.21 22.99
CA GLN A 204 0.22 10.33 23.84
C GLN A 204 1.32 11.41 23.98
N ASN A 205 2.53 11.20 23.43
CA ASN A 205 3.58 12.22 23.42
C ASN A 205 3.39 13.32 22.34
N SER A 206 2.28 13.32 21.59
CA SER A 206 1.87 14.47 20.79
C SER A 206 0.57 15.03 21.33
N SER A 207 0.73 15.90 22.32
CA SER A 207 -0.13 17.03 22.63
C SER A 207 -0.93 17.54 21.42
N SER A 208 -2.21 17.20 21.39
CA SER A 208 -3.35 18.12 21.18
C SER A 208 -4.55 17.32 20.66
N PRO A 209 -5.61 17.12 21.48
CA PRO A 209 -6.88 16.66 20.96
C PRO A 209 -7.40 17.70 19.95
N ASN A 210 -7.93 17.27 18.80
CA ASN A 210 -8.56 18.08 17.73
C ASN A 210 -7.75 18.40 16.45
N HIS A 211 -6.71 17.66 16.10
CA HIS A 211 -6.15 17.77 14.74
C HIS A 211 -6.93 17.01 13.65
N SER A 212 -7.94 16.21 14.01
CA SER A 212 -8.70 15.43 13.01
C SER A 212 -9.36 16.32 11.94
N SER A 213 -9.80 17.52 12.30
CA SER A 213 -10.41 18.48 11.37
C SER A 213 -9.45 19.02 10.30
N LYS A 214 -8.14 18.96 10.54
CA LYS A 214 -7.11 19.39 9.58
C LYS A 214 -6.64 18.25 8.66
N LEU A 215 -7.17 17.04 8.83
CA LEU A 215 -6.76 15.88 8.05
C LEU A 215 -7.76 15.61 6.93
N ASN A 216 -7.25 15.20 5.78
CA ASN A 216 -8.08 14.55 4.76
C ASN A 216 -8.45 13.11 5.20
N ALA A 217 -9.30 12.44 4.41
CA ALA A 217 -9.79 11.10 4.74
C ALA A 217 -8.64 10.11 4.94
N ALA A 218 -7.64 10.09 4.05
CA ALA A 218 -6.46 9.25 4.21
C ALA A 218 -5.67 9.53 5.49
N GLY A 219 -5.49 10.80 5.84
CA GLY A 219 -4.77 11.25 7.03
C GLY A 219 -5.47 10.83 8.32
N TYR A 220 -6.80 10.97 8.37
CA TYR A 220 -7.63 10.49 9.46
C TYR A 220 -7.54 8.97 9.60
N LEU A 221 -7.80 8.23 8.52
CA LEU A 221 -7.79 6.76 8.54
C LEU A 221 -6.42 6.18 8.88
N ARG A 222 -5.32 6.82 8.47
CA ARG A 222 -3.97 6.42 8.86
C ARG A 222 -3.74 6.47 10.37
N LYS A 223 -4.41 7.37 11.09
CA LYS A 223 -4.35 7.48 12.55
C LYS A 223 -5.35 6.56 13.24
N ALA A 224 -6.55 6.44 12.67
CA ALA A 224 -7.68 5.79 13.31
C ALA A 224 -7.71 4.26 13.10
N LEU A 225 -7.16 3.74 12.00
CA LEU A 225 -7.19 2.31 11.72
C LEU A 225 -6.22 1.51 12.61
N PHE A 226 -6.62 0.27 12.91
CA PHE A 226 -5.79 -0.69 13.63
C PHE A 226 -4.53 -1.06 12.82
N ARG A 227 -3.38 -1.16 13.50
CA ARG A 227 -2.04 -1.39 12.90
C ARG A 227 -1.28 -2.56 13.54
N GLY A 228 -2.00 -3.42 14.26
CA GLY A 228 -1.44 -4.56 15.01
C GLY A 228 -1.76 -5.90 14.37
N PHE A 229 -2.06 -5.94 13.07
CA PHE A 229 -2.36 -7.20 12.40
C PHE A 229 -1.14 -8.12 12.40
N THR A 230 -1.37 -9.41 12.61
CA THR A 230 -0.35 -10.44 12.51
C THR A 230 -0.84 -11.48 11.51
N SER A 231 -0.18 -11.54 10.35
CA SER A 231 -0.49 -12.57 9.36
C SER A 231 0.10 -13.92 9.77
N PRO A 232 -0.54 -15.04 9.44
CA PRO A 232 0.08 -16.36 9.54
C PRO A 232 1.42 -16.40 8.82
N ALA A 233 2.39 -17.17 9.31
CA ALA A 233 3.78 -17.18 8.83
C ALA A 233 3.92 -17.42 7.31
N LYS A 234 3.00 -18.16 6.69
CA LYS A 234 3.01 -18.49 5.25
C LYS A 234 2.25 -17.48 4.38
N SER A 235 1.64 -16.45 4.96
CA SER A 235 0.79 -15.50 4.24
C SER A 235 1.50 -14.15 4.06
N PRO A 236 1.49 -13.56 2.85
CA PRO A 236 2.02 -12.21 2.65
C PRO A 236 1.23 -11.20 3.48
N SER A 237 1.90 -10.53 4.43
CA SER A 237 1.21 -9.81 5.51
C SER A 237 0.23 -8.76 5.04
N LEU A 238 0.65 -7.86 4.13
CA LEU A 238 -0.25 -6.82 3.64
C LEU A 238 -1.47 -7.38 2.86
N SER A 239 -1.27 -8.45 2.10
CA SER A 239 -2.36 -9.10 1.36
C SER A 239 -3.36 -9.77 2.31
N PHE A 240 -2.87 -10.35 3.40
CA PHE A 240 -3.69 -10.92 4.46
C PHE A 240 -4.45 -9.81 5.22
N ASN A 241 -3.74 -8.78 5.69
CA ASN A 241 -4.31 -7.68 6.48
C ASN A 241 -5.42 -6.94 5.71
N LYS A 242 -5.29 -6.82 4.39
CA LYS A 242 -6.34 -6.26 3.52
C LYS A 242 -7.69 -6.97 3.65
N SER A 243 -7.67 -8.26 3.98
CA SER A 243 -8.88 -9.07 4.16
C SER A 243 -9.35 -9.11 5.61
N CYS A 244 -8.59 -8.58 6.57
CA CYS A 244 -8.97 -8.55 7.98
C CYS A 244 -9.98 -7.42 8.23
N ARG A 245 -11.27 -7.77 8.22
CA ARG A 245 -12.38 -6.83 8.39
C ARG A 245 -13.50 -7.41 9.23
N PHE A 246 -14.28 -6.54 9.85
CA PHE A 246 -15.54 -6.91 10.47
C PHE A 246 -16.57 -7.32 9.42
N HIS A 247 -17.38 -8.32 9.76
CA HIS A 247 -18.44 -8.83 8.90
C HIS A 247 -19.81 -8.27 9.33
N SER A 248 -20.77 -8.18 8.40
CA SER A 248 -22.14 -7.73 8.70
C SER A 248 -22.19 -6.40 9.47
N VAL A 249 -21.42 -5.41 9.01
CA VAL A 249 -21.30 -4.12 9.71
C VAL A 249 -22.56 -3.26 9.50
N ARG A 250 -23.02 -2.62 10.58
CA ARG A 250 -24.02 -1.57 10.57
C ARG A 250 -23.49 -0.35 11.32
N LEU A 251 -23.67 0.83 10.75
CA LEU A 251 -23.39 2.09 11.44
C LEU A 251 -24.66 2.50 12.20
N THR A 252 -24.52 2.79 13.49
CA THR A 252 -25.59 3.18 14.40
C THR A 252 -25.19 4.47 15.12
N THR A 253 -26.14 5.14 15.77
CA THR A 253 -25.85 6.32 16.62
C THR A 253 -24.90 5.99 17.77
N SER A 254 -24.94 4.74 18.26
CA SER A 254 -24.04 4.24 19.31
C SER A 254 -22.67 3.78 18.79
N GLY A 255 -22.42 3.82 17.49
CA GLY A 255 -21.16 3.41 16.87
C GLY A 255 -21.31 2.27 15.85
N ILE A 256 -20.27 1.44 15.74
CA ILE A 256 -20.17 0.37 14.74
C ILE A 256 -20.67 -0.95 15.35
N GLN A 257 -21.76 -1.49 14.81
CA GLN A 257 -22.26 -2.81 15.16
C GLN A 257 -21.76 -3.85 14.14
N THR A 258 -21.33 -5.02 14.62
CA THR A 258 -20.90 -6.15 13.78
C THR A 258 -21.33 -7.47 14.42
N LYS A 259 -21.27 -8.57 13.66
CA LYS A 259 -21.53 -9.93 14.14
C LYS A 259 -20.30 -10.79 13.88
N GLY A 260 -20.01 -11.72 14.77
CA GLY A 260 -18.91 -12.67 14.62
C GLY A 260 -18.81 -13.60 15.80
N HIS A 261 -17.83 -14.50 15.74
CA HIS A 261 -17.51 -15.42 16.82
C HIS A 261 -16.32 -14.87 17.62
N LEU A 262 -16.49 -14.78 18.94
CA LEU A 262 -15.39 -14.48 19.85
C LEU A 262 -14.85 -15.79 20.41
N TRP A 263 -13.56 -16.03 20.18
CA TRP A 263 -12.87 -17.20 20.70
C TRP A 263 -11.84 -16.73 21.72
N ARG A 264 -11.89 -17.27 22.93
CA ARG A 264 -10.77 -17.17 23.87
C ARG A 264 -9.86 -18.37 23.62
N VAL A 265 -8.65 -18.12 23.12
CA VAL A 265 -7.61 -19.14 23.12
C VAL A 265 -7.25 -19.40 24.58
N ASN A 266 -7.68 -20.54 25.12
CA ASN A 266 -7.28 -21.02 26.44
C ASN A 266 -5.84 -21.57 26.36
N LYS A 267 -5.45 -22.42 27.32
CA LYS A 267 -4.13 -23.07 27.33
C LYS A 267 -3.80 -23.63 25.94
N ILE A 268 -2.71 -23.14 25.35
CA ILE A 268 -2.15 -23.71 24.12
C ILE A 268 -1.66 -25.11 24.49
N ILE A 269 -2.27 -26.12 23.85
CA ILE A 269 -1.89 -27.51 24.06
C ILE A 269 -0.75 -27.83 23.08
N ASP A 270 0.41 -28.17 23.62
CA ASP A 270 1.53 -28.66 22.81
C ASP A 270 1.27 -30.11 22.40
N THR A 271 0.86 -30.31 21.14
CA THR A 271 0.57 -31.63 20.60
C THR A 271 1.84 -32.44 20.33
N SER A 272 3.04 -31.85 20.37
CA SER A 272 4.29 -32.64 20.30
C SER A 272 4.48 -33.53 21.52
N GLN A 273 3.81 -33.22 22.63
CA GLN A 273 3.80 -34.04 23.85
C GLN A 273 2.69 -35.10 23.85
N TRP A 274 1.88 -35.19 22.78
CA TRP A 274 0.89 -36.25 22.66
C TRP A 274 1.55 -37.49 22.03
N PRO A 275 1.61 -38.63 22.74
CA PRO A 275 2.19 -39.84 22.18
C PRO A 275 1.36 -40.30 20.97
N LEU A 276 2.06 -40.58 19.86
CA LEU A 276 1.45 -41.07 18.61
C LEU A 276 0.79 -42.46 18.75
N ASN A 277 0.95 -43.11 19.90
CA ASN A 277 0.47 -44.47 20.13
C ASN A 277 -0.77 -44.40 21.02
N GLY A 278 -1.92 -44.73 20.43
CA GLY A 278 -3.28 -44.60 20.99
C GLY A 278 -3.63 -45.50 22.18
N THR A 279 -2.78 -45.57 23.20
CA THR A 279 -3.04 -46.29 24.45
C THR A 279 -2.69 -45.38 25.64
N GLY A 280 -3.46 -44.32 25.79
CA GLY A 280 -3.25 -43.34 26.86
C GLY A 280 -4.56 -42.72 27.32
N THR A 281 -5.43 -43.53 27.94
CA THR A 281 -6.62 -43.09 28.67
C THR A 281 -6.23 -42.28 29.91
N ARG A 282 -5.75 -41.04 29.71
CA ARG A 282 -5.60 -40.10 30.82
C ARG A 282 -6.96 -39.46 31.09
N ARG A 283 -7.68 -39.99 32.09
CA ARG A 283 -8.95 -39.44 32.60
C ARG A 283 -8.78 -37.93 32.83
N LEU A 284 -9.59 -37.12 32.15
CA LEU A 284 -9.69 -35.70 32.42
C LEU A 284 -10.13 -35.53 33.89
N PRO A 285 -9.40 -34.75 34.71
CA PRO A 285 -9.83 -34.51 36.08
C PRO A 285 -11.14 -33.73 36.04
N GLY A 286 -12.15 -34.31 36.69
CA GLY A 286 -13.48 -33.73 36.80
C GLY A 286 -13.39 -32.28 37.26
N ARG A 287 -13.82 -31.37 36.41
CA ARG A 287 -14.26 -30.04 36.84
C ARG A 287 -15.75 -30.15 37.11
N GLY A 288 -16.10 -30.11 38.38
CA GLY A 288 -17.45 -29.82 38.81
C GLY A 288 -17.85 -28.39 38.41
N LEU A 289 -19.15 -28.27 38.17
CA LEU A 289 -19.94 -27.08 37.81
C LEU A 289 -19.82 -26.61 36.36
#